data_AF-A0A8J8GAY1-F1
#
_entry.id   AF-A0A8J8GAY1-F1
#
_cell.length_a   1.000
_cell.length_b   1.000
_cell.length_c   1.000
_cell.angle_alpha   90.00
_cell.angle_beta   90.00
_cell.angle_gamma   90.00
#
_symmetry.space_group_name_H-M   'P 1'
#
loop_
_entity.id
_entity.type
_entity.pdbx_description
1 polymer ?
#
loop_
_entity_poly.entity_id
_entity_poly.type
_entity_poly.pdbx_seq_one_letter_code
_entity_poly.pdbx_strand_id
1 'polypeptide(L)'
;MKTILTFVFIIICSTKLFSQELHIKQSAAFEDILLAVKTDSISLFKNSFGKDISEEIMTGKGENIWVEGFNAYKDLLKKDFSDFQISDFSYIYDEKRSTIKIFYKGKKYGSMEVIEEEDKWKLNER
;
A
#
# COMPACT_ATOMS: atom_id res chain seq x y z
N MET A 1 48.90 -40.78 5.94
CA MET A 1 48.24 -39.48 6.19
C MET A 1 48.16 -38.69 4.90
N LYS A 2 46.97 -38.47 4.36
CA LYS A 2 46.70 -37.47 3.32
C LYS A 2 45.35 -36.85 3.62
N THR A 3 45.39 -35.64 4.15
CA THR A 3 44.22 -34.80 4.46
C THR A 3 43.75 -34.18 3.14
N ILE A 4 42.55 -34.53 2.68
CA ILE A 4 41.89 -33.84 1.55
C ILE A 4 40.99 -32.77 2.15
N LEU A 5 41.41 -31.51 1.96
CA LEU A 5 40.71 -30.32 2.41
C LEU A 5 39.72 -29.91 1.30
N THR A 6 38.45 -30.30 1.44
CA THR A 6 37.40 -29.90 0.50
C THR A 6 36.97 -28.46 0.81
N PHE A 7 37.41 -27.51 0.00
CA PHE A 7 36.94 -26.12 0.03
C PHE A 7 35.50 -26.06 -0.52
N VAL A 8 34.54 -25.80 0.36
CA VAL A 8 33.16 -25.48 -0.02
C VAL A 8 33.09 -23.99 -0.33
N PHE A 9 32.99 -23.65 -1.61
CA PHE A 9 32.72 -22.29 -2.07
C PHE A 9 31.20 -22.05 -1.98
N ILE A 10 30.73 -21.45 -0.87
CA ILE A 10 29.36 -20.93 -0.78
C ILE A 10 29.34 -19.60 -1.51
N ILE A 11 28.91 -19.61 -2.77
CA ILE A 11 28.61 -18.40 -3.52
C ILE A 11 27.30 -17.83 -2.95
N ILE A 12 27.41 -16.94 -1.96
CA ILE A 12 26.29 -16.10 -1.51
C ILE A 12 26.06 -15.06 -2.60
N CYS A 13 25.31 -15.46 -3.63
CA CYS A 13 24.87 -14.58 -4.68
C CYS A 13 24.04 -13.47 -4.03
N SER A 14 24.61 -12.26 -3.95
CA SER A 14 23.97 -11.07 -3.39
C SER A 14 22.91 -10.56 -4.37
N THR A 15 21.86 -11.35 -4.58
CA THR A 15 20.64 -10.81 -5.18
C THR A 15 20.08 -9.82 -4.18
N LYS A 16 20.15 -8.53 -4.50
CA LYS A 16 19.29 -7.52 -3.88
C LYS A 16 17.85 -7.90 -4.22
N LEU A 17 17.30 -8.87 -3.49
CA LEU A 17 15.86 -9.06 -3.42
C LEU A 17 15.34 -7.75 -2.86
N PHE A 18 14.64 -6.98 -3.69
CA PHE A 18 13.66 -6.04 -3.17
C PHE A 18 12.69 -6.88 -2.35
N SER A 19 12.89 -6.91 -1.04
CA SER A 19 12.04 -7.65 -0.13
C SER A 19 10.70 -6.92 -0.10
N GLN A 20 9.64 -7.60 -0.51
CA GLN A 20 8.28 -7.11 -0.30
C GLN A 20 8.02 -7.20 1.21
N GLU A 21 7.69 -6.07 1.83
CA GLU A 21 7.39 -6.02 3.26
C GLU A 21 5.88 -6.06 3.47
N LEU A 22 5.42 -6.82 4.46
CA LEU A 22 3.99 -6.91 4.79
C LEU A 22 3.43 -5.57 5.31
N HIS A 23 4.29 -4.72 5.85
CA HIS A 23 3.96 -3.38 6.33
C HIS A 23 5.19 -2.48 6.22
N ILE A 24 5.00 -1.25 5.75
CA ILE A 24 5.98 -0.16 5.79
C ILE A 24 5.26 1.12 6.26
N LYS A 25 5.98 2.11 6.78
CA LYS A 25 5.35 3.35 7.26
C LYS A 25 4.47 4.01 6.19
N GLN A 26 4.93 3.99 4.95
CA GLN A 26 4.28 4.58 3.79
C GLN A 26 3.02 3.82 3.34
N SER A 27 2.86 2.54 3.68
CA SER A 27 1.67 1.76 3.31
C SER A 27 0.46 2.05 4.20
N ALA A 28 0.65 2.77 5.32
CA ALA A 28 -0.40 3.06 6.28
C ALA A 28 -1.68 3.63 5.64
N ALA A 29 -1.55 4.56 4.68
CA ALA A 29 -2.71 5.15 3.99
C ALA A 29 -3.51 4.10 3.20
N PHE A 30 -2.84 3.19 2.49
CA PHE A 30 -3.53 2.13 1.75
C PHE A 30 -4.09 1.06 2.70
N GLU A 31 -3.37 0.73 3.78
CA GLU A 31 -3.86 -0.17 4.83
C GLU A 31 -5.11 0.39 5.52
N ASP A 32 -5.19 1.70 5.73
CA ASP A 32 -6.37 2.39 6.23
C ASP A 32 -7.57 2.25 5.27
N ILE A 33 -7.35 2.27 3.95
CA ILE A 33 -8.43 1.99 2.97
C ILE A 33 -8.91 0.55 3.09
N LEU A 34 -7.99 -0.42 3.15
CA LEU A 34 -8.32 -1.83 3.30
C LEU A 34 -9.12 -2.07 4.58
N LEU A 35 -8.69 -1.46 5.68
CA LEU A 35 -9.36 -1.52 6.98
C LEU A 35 -10.73 -0.83 6.91
N ALA A 36 -10.82 0.36 6.33
CA ALA A 36 -12.05 1.10 6.16
C ALA A 36 -13.11 0.28 5.43
N VAL A 37 -12.74 -0.42 4.36
CA VAL A 37 -13.65 -1.30 3.62
C VAL A 37 -14.08 -2.50 4.45
N LYS A 38 -13.17 -3.11 5.22
CA LYS A 38 -13.50 -4.23 6.13
C LYS A 38 -14.43 -3.82 7.27
N THR A 39 -14.26 -2.61 7.81
CA THR A 39 -15.04 -2.10 8.95
C THR A 39 -16.20 -1.20 8.55
N ASP A 40 -16.46 -1.04 7.26
CA ASP A 40 -17.45 -0.11 6.69
C ASP A 40 -17.32 1.34 7.22
N SER A 41 -16.09 1.81 7.39
CA SER A 41 -15.78 3.12 8.02
C SER A 41 -15.40 4.17 6.99
N ILE A 42 -16.40 4.93 6.52
CA ILE A 42 -16.15 6.06 5.62
C ILE A 42 -15.22 7.12 6.25
N SER A 43 -15.27 7.30 7.57
CA SER A 43 -14.38 8.26 8.24
C SER A 43 -12.91 7.85 8.14
N LEU A 44 -12.62 6.55 8.30
CA LEU A 44 -11.25 6.05 8.12
C LEU A 44 -10.81 6.16 6.66
N PHE A 45 -11.71 5.85 5.73
CA PHE A 45 -11.47 6.02 4.30
C PHE A 45 -11.07 7.47 3.97
N LYS A 46 -11.86 8.46 4.39
CA LYS A 46 -11.53 9.88 4.18
C LYS A 46 -10.19 10.26 4.77
N ASN A 47 -9.93 9.81 5.99
CA ASN A 47 -8.70 10.11 6.70
C ASN A 47 -7.47 9.50 6.05
N SER A 48 -7.59 8.55 5.11
CA SER A 48 -6.45 8.01 4.38
C SER A 48 -5.90 8.96 3.31
N PHE A 49 -6.67 9.96 2.89
CA PHE A 49 -6.28 10.93 1.85
C PHE A 49 -5.63 12.17 2.46
N GLY A 50 -4.74 12.80 1.68
CA GLY A 50 -4.08 14.04 2.05
C GLY A 50 -5.05 15.21 2.16
N LYS A 51 -4.62 16.26 2.86
CA LYS A 51 -5.43 17.45 3.12
C LYS A 51 -5.87 18.13 1.81
N ASP A 52 -4.97 18.27 0.85
CA ASP A 52 -5.26 18.92 -0.43
C ASP A 52 -6.39 18.21 -1.21
N ILE A 53 -6.35 16.88 -1.27
CA ILE A 53 -7.40 16.07 -1.91
C ILE A 53 -8.71 16.25 -1.16
N SER A 54 -8.64 16.24 0.17
CA SER A 54 -9.81 16.39 1.01
C SER A 54 -10.48 17.75 0.81
N GLU A 55 -9.68 18.81 0.74
CA GLU A 55 -10.16 20.17 0.46
C GLU A 55 -10.71 20.30 -0.96
N GLU A 56 -10.07 19.72 -1.97
CA GLU A 56 -10.57 19.72 -3.35
C GLU A 56 -11.96 19.07 -3.45
N ILE A 57 -12.13 17.91 -2.83
CA ILE A 57 -13.42 17.21 -2.82
C ILE A 57 -14.49 18.06 -2.12
N MET A 58 -14.15 18.64 -0.96
CA MET A 58 -15.09 19.42 -0.16
C MET A 58 -15.47 20.76 -0.82
N THR A 59 -14.55 21.38 -1.56
CA THR A 59 -14.80 22.67 -2.23
C THR A 59 -15.48 22.51 -3.58
N GLY A 60 -15.22 21.42 -4.30
CA GLY A 60 -15.71 21.24 -5.66
C GLY A 60 -16.98 20.41 -5.80
N LYS A 61 -17.19 19.41 -4.93
CA LYS A 61 -18.14 18.32 -5.23
C LYS A 61 -18.97 17.82 -4.04
N GLY A 62 -18.58 18.17 -2.81
CA GLY A 62 -19.36 17.93 -1.59
C GLY A 62 -19.28 16.50 -1.04
N GLU A 63 -19.97 16.28 0.09
CA GLU A 63 -19.85 15.08 0.94
C GLU A 63 -20.21 13.76 0.23
N ASN A 64 -21.13 13.78 -0.75
CA ASN A 64 -21.58 12.58 -1.47
C ASN A 64 -20.44 11.89 -2.24
N ILE A 65 -19.43 12.62 -2.67
CA ILE A 65 -18.28 12.11 -3.42
C ILE A 65 -17.48 11.11 -2.60
N TRP A 66 -17.39 11.36 -1.29
CA TRP A 66 -16.72 10.42 -0.40
C TRP A 66 -17.47 9.10 -0.30
N VAL A 67 -18.81 9.16 -0.29
CA VAL A 67 -19.65 7.96 -0.26
C VAL A 67 -19.51 7.20 -1.57
N GLU A 68 -19.57 7.89 -2.70
CA GLU A 68 -19.38 7.30 -4.03
C GLU A 68 -17.97 6.67 -4.18
N GLY A 69 -16.92 7.40 -3.79
CA GLY A 69 -15.54 6.93 -3.83
C GLY A 69 -15.32 5.72 -2.91
N PHE A 70 -15.88 5.74 -1.70
CA PHE A 70 -15.81 4.61 -0.78
C PHE A 70 -16.49 3.37 -1.36
N ASN A 71 -17.70 3.52 -1.92
CA ASN A 71 -18.41 2.43 -2.57
C ASN A 71 -17.65 1.90 -3.80
N ALA A 72 -17.07 2.79 -4.60
CA ALA A 72 -16.26 2.40 -5.75
C ALA A 72 -15.03 1.58 -5.33
N TYR A 73 -14.32 1.99 -4.27
CA TYR A 73 -13.20 1.22 -3.72
C TYR A 73 -13.64 -0.13 -3.17
N LYS A 74 -14.78 -0.17 -2.47
CA LYS A 74 -15.37 -1.41 -1.95
C LYS A 74 -15.70 -2.39 -3.07
N ASP A 75 -16.30 -1.92 -4.15
CA ASP A 75 -16.63 -2.73 -5.33
C ASP A 75 -15.36 -3.22 -6.06
N LEU A 76 -14.37 -2.34 -6.22
CA LEU A 76 -13.10 -2.65 -6.85
C LEU A 76 -12.31 -3.70 -6.06
N LEU A 77 -12.16 -3.55 -4.74
CA LEU A 77 -11.48 -4.54 -3.90
C LEU A 77 -12.24 -5.87 -3.86
N LYS A 78 -13.57 -5.85 -3.81
CA LYS A 78 -14.39 -7.06 -3.86
C LYS A 78 -14.23 -7.80 -5.19
N LYS A 79 -14.17 -7.06 -6.30
CA LYS A 79 -13.98 -7.62 -7.65
C LYS A 79 -12.58 -8.22 -7.82
N ASP A 80 -11.56 -7.51 -7.38
CA ASP A 80 -10.16 -7.89 -7.64
C ASP A 80 -9.65 -8.94 -6.65
N PHE A 81 -10.14 -8.92 -5.40
CA PHE A 81 -9.55 -9.70 -4.31
C PHE A 81 -10.55 -10.51 -3.47
N SER A 82 -11.86 -10.38 -3.72
CA SER A 82 -12.91 -11.09 -2.97
C SER A 82 -12.74 -10.91 -1.44
N ASP A 83 -12.65 -12.00 -0.67
CA ASP A 83 -12.35 -11.96 0.78
C ASP A 83 -10.85 -11.83 1.05
N PHE A 84 -10.30 -10.64 0.80
CA PHE A 84 -8.90 -10.36 1.04
C PHE A 84 -8.59 -10.29 2.54
N GLN A 85 -7.37 -10.65 2.93
CA GLN A 85 -6.80 -10.28 4.23
C GLN A 85 -5.82 -9.12 4.03
N ILE A 86 -5.66 -8.24 5.02
CA ILE A 86 -4.69 -7.14 4.93
C ILE A 86 -3.26 -7.72 4.77
N SER A 87 -2.99 -8.87 5.40
CA SER A 87 -1.72 -9.60 5.27
C SER A 87 -1.49 -10.25 3.90
N ASP A 88 -2.49 -10.25 3.00
CA ASP A 88 -2.27 -10.67 1.60
C ASP A 88 -1.51 -9.61 0.80
N PHE A 89 -1.42 -8.39 1.32
CA PHE A 89 -0.75 -7.27 0.69
C PHE A 89 0.68 -7.12 1.19
N SER A 90 1.53 -6.65 0.30
CA SER A 90 2.89 -6.28 0.62
C SER A 90 3.34 -5.12 -0.25
N TYR A 91 4.40 -4.45 0.17
CA TYR A 91 4.71 -3.11 -0.30
C TYR A 91 6.19 -2.92 -0.61
N ILE A 92 6.45 -2.01 -1.55
CA ILE A 92 7.77 -1.44 -1.81
C ILE A 92 7.60 0.06 -1.95
N TYR A 93 8.33 0.85 -1.17
CA TYR A 93 8.34 2.31 -1.33
C TYR A 93 9.40 2.75 -2.35
N ASP A 94 8.99 3.63 -3.26
CA ASP A 94 9.83 4.32 -4.24
C ASP A 94 10.00 5.78 -3.81
N GLU A 95 11.03 6.03 -3.01
CA GLU A 95 11.32 7.36 -2.44
C GLU A 95 11.46 8.45 -3.51
N LYS A 96 12.03 8.13 -4.67
CA LYS A 96 12.25 9.10 -5.75
C LYS A 96 10.96 9.66 -6.34
N ARG A 97 9.88 8.89 -6.24
CA ARG A 97 8.55 9.24 -6.78
C ARG A 97 7.52 9.46 -5.67
N SER A 98 7.93 9.29 -4.41
CA SER A 98 7.05 9.17 -3.25
C SER A 98 5.85 8.25 -3.53
N THR A 99 6.12 7.06 -4.05
CA THR A 99 5.06 6.11 -4.46
C THR A 99 5.21 4.79 -3.71
N ILE A 100 4.11 4.24 -3.19
CA ILE A 100 4.05 2.85 -2.75
C ILE A 100 3.67 1.94 -3.92
N LYS A 101 4.41 0.86 -4.12
CA LYS A 101 4.05 -0.23 -5.04
C LYS A 101 3.36 -1.31 -4.22
N ILE A 102 2.16 -1.68 -4.64
CA ILE A 102 1.29 -2.60 -3.92
C ILE A 102 1.32 -3.95 -4.63
N PHE A 103 1.53 -5.00 -3.86
CA PHE A 103 1.52 -6.39 -4.31
C PHE A 103 0.44 -7.15 -3.57
N TYR A 104 -0.39 -7.91 -4.28
CA TYR A 104 -1.37 -8.83 -3.70
C TYR A 104 -0.91 -10.26 -3.95
N LYS A 105 -0.69 -11.03 -2.88
CA LYS A 105 -0.17 -12.42 -2.94
C LYS A 105 1.08 -12.53 -3.83
N GLY A 106 1.99 -11.57 -3.67
CA GLY A 106 3.27 -11.49 -4.39
C GLY A 106 3.20 -10.97 -5.82
N LYS A 107 2.01 -10.68 -6.37
CA LYS A 107 1.82 -10.13 -7.71
C LYS A 107 1.59 -8.63 -7.65
N LYS A 108 2.27 -7.87 -8.51
CA LYS A 108 2.09 -6.42 -8.60
C LYS A 108 0.64 -6.12 -8.95
N TYR A 109 -0.02 -5.35 -8.09
CA TYR A 109 -1.38 -4.89 -8.28
C TYR A 109 -1.40 -3.47 -8.88
N GLY A 110 -0.72 -2.56 -8.21
CA GLY A 110 -0.77 -1.14 -8.55
C GLY A 110 0.30 -0.35 -7.84
N SER A 111 0.18 0.97 -7.92
CA SER A 111 1.02 1.89 -7.18
C SER A 111 0.24 3.14 -6.85
N MET A 112 0.52 3.74 -5.71
CA MET A 112 -0.12 4.98 -5.26
C MET A 112 0.90 5.98 -4.76
N GLU A 113 0.74 7.24 -5.10
CA GLU A 113 1.45 8.38 -4.53
C GLU A 113 1.04 8.57 -3.08
N VAL A 114 2.04 8.82 -2.26
CA VAL A 114 1.88 9.07 -0.83
C VAL A 114 2.66 10.31 -0.42
N ILE A 115 2.14 10.99 0.60
CA ILE A 115 2.75 12.17 1.22
C ILE A 115 2.73 12.00 2.74
N GLU A 116 3.71 12.55 3.43
CA GLU A 116 3.72 12.62 4.89
C GLU A 116 3.16 13.98 5.33
N GLU A 117 2.06 13.96 6.08
CA GLU A 117 1.39 15.12 6.66
C GLU A 117 1.26 14.89 8.17
N GLU A 118 1.80 15.79 8.99
CA GLU A 118 1.71 15.70 10.46
C GLU A 118 2.13 14.33 11.02
N ASP A 119 3.29 13.83 10.57
CA ASP A 119 3.85 12.51 10.91
C ASP A 119 2.97 11.31 10.52
N LYS A 120 2.02 11.51 9.58
CA LYS A 120 1.15 10.45 9.05
C LYS A 120 1.27 10.38 7.53
N TRP A 121 1.39 9.17 7.02
CA TRP A 121 1.36 8.93 5.58
C TRP A 121 -0.07 8.93 5.07
N LYS A 122 -0.29 9.64 3.97
CA LYS A 122 -1.59 9.85 3.31
C LYS A 122 -1.47 9.55 1.81
N LEU A 123 -2.58 9.19 1.17
CA LEU A 123 -2.64 9.14 -0.28
C LEU A 123 -2.60 10.56 -0.87
N ASN A 124 -1.84 10.72 -1.95
CA ASN A 124 -1.73 11.96 -2.74
C ASN A 124 -2.11 11.70 -4.21
N GLU A 125 -3.11 10.84 -4.45
CA GLU A 125 -3.65 10.58 -5.78
C GLU A 125 -4.50 11.78 -6.27
N ARG A 126 -3.92 12.61 -7.15
CA ARG A 126 -4.58 13.75 -7.80
C ARG A 126 -5.16 13.38 -9.16
#